data_AF-A0A6B9ZBM6-F1
#
_entry.id   AF-A0A6B9ZBM6-F1
#
_cell.length_a   1.000
_cell.length_b   1.000
_cell.length_c   1.000
_cell.angle_alpha   90.00
_cell.angle_beta   90.00
_cell.angle_gamma   90.00
#
_symmetry.space_group_name_H-M   'P 1'
#
loop_
_entity.id
_entity.type
_entity.pdbx_description
1 polymer ?
#
loop_
_entity_poly.entity_id
_entity_poly.type
_entity_poly.pdbx_seq_one_letter_code
_entity_poly.pdbx_strand_id
1 'polypeptide(L)'
;MKMLFFSLTLLGLLSASCKQEKEIIKLTGNPTDPNAPSSTWKEHWFEHNQLVKLVSYNDEVGVYYDDDVPKDITWPQRTMTAIWKYTKATYGNFGQDKDKRLSVILHFNKYGGGHPATFFDASHDNRNMIDVGSNNPWTDSTGWNLDIVAHEVGHIVEGASKGTHNSPAMAIWHDSKWMEIYQYDVYKNLGWEQEATRWYNDKMNAVDNYPKAGTQWFKNWFYPIYRDHGGKDVLNGFFTLLSKQFPTRTISLGKEYTRDMNMGEFVHFWSGAAKTNLKQLALDAFGPNDERGQDWVAQFEQAQKDFPNITY
;
A
#
# COMPACT_ATOMS: atom_id res chain seq x y z
N MET A 1 -50.43 -36.63 -67.59
CA MET A 1 -49.23 -36.69 -66.74
C MET A 1 -49.11 -35.37 -66.00
N LYS A 2 -48.77 -35.41 -64.71
CA LYS A 2 -49.04 -34.45 -63.62
C LYS A 2 -48.62 -32.98 -63.86
N MET A 3 -49.46 -32.05 -63.38
CA MET A 3 -49.12 -30.66 -63.02
C MET A 3 -48.13 -30.63 -61.85
N LEU A 4 -47.23 -29.65 -61.79
CA LEU A 4 -46.66 -29.17 -60.53
C LEU A 4 -46.33 -27.66 -60.60
N PHE A 5 -46.99 -26.92 -59.71
CA PHE A 5 -46.68 -25.56 -59.24
C PHE A 5 -45.51 -25.61 -58.24
N PHE A 6 -44.64 -24.59 -58.22
CA PHE A 6 -43.86 -24.17 -57.04
C PHE A 6 -43.44 -22.69 -57.28
N SER A 7 -44.12 -21.69 -56.72
CA SER A 7 -44.11 -21.18 -55.33
C SER A 7 -42.82 -20.44 -54.96
N LEU A 8 -42.92 -19.11 -55.05
CA LEU A 8 -41.96 -18.09 -54.63
C LEU A 8 -41.87 -18.09 -53.10
N THR A 9 -40.69 -18.29 -52.51
CA THR A 9 -40.48 -18.16 -51.05
C THR A 9 -39.57 -16.99 -50.76
N LEU A 10 -40.14 -15.99 -50.08
CA LEU A 10 -39.50 -14.80 -49.56
C LEU A 10 -38.80 -15.16 -48.23
N LEU A 11 -37.46 -15.16 -48.19
CA LEU A 11 -36.72 -15.28 -46.93
C LEU A 11 -36.62 -13.89 -46.28
N GLY A 12 -37.38 -13.68 -45.20
CA GLY A 12 -37.21 -12.56 -44.30
C GLY A 12 -35.98 -12.77 -43.42
N LEU A 13 -34.99 -11.90 -43.56
CA LEU A 13 -33.86 -11.78 -42.63
C LEU A 13 -34.36 -11.12 -41.33
N LEU A 14 -34.60 -11.93 -40.30
CA LEU A 14 -34.74 -11.45 -38.93
C LEU A 14 -33.34 -11.11 -38.39
N SER A 15 -33.00 -9.81 -38.38
CA SER A 15 -31.88 -9.29 -37.61
C SER A 15 -32.23 -9.33 -36.12
N ALA A 16 -31.86 -10.42 -35.45
CA ALA A 16 -31.87 -10.49 -34.00
C ALA A 16 -30.78 -9.53 -33.47
N SER A 17 -31.20 -8.35 -33.05
CA SER A 17 -30.39 -7.42 -32.27
C SER A 17 -30.09 -8.08 -30.92
N CYS A 18 -28.88 -8.60 -30.74
CA CYS A 18 -28.36 -9.00 -29.43
C CYS A 18 -28.30 -7.74 -28.55
N LYS A 19 -29.36 -7.49 -27.77
CA LYS A 19 -29.25 -6.65 -26.58
C LYS A 19 -28.30 -7.36 -25.62
N GLN A 20 -27.09 -6.84 -25.52
CA GLN A 20 -26.15 -7.19 -24.47
C GLN A 20 -26.84 -6.86 -23.14
N GLU A 21 -27.32 -7.87 -22.42
CA GLU A 21 -27.82 -7.70 -21.06
C GLU A 21 -26.68 -7.11 -20.25
N LYS A 22 -26.87 -5.89 -19.75
CA LYS A 22 -25.99 -5.30 -18.75
C LYS A 22 -26.12 -6.16 -17.51
N GLU A 23 -25.19 -7.10 -17.35
CA GLU A 23 -25.07 -7.91 -16.15
C GLU A 23 -24.93 -6.96 -14.94
N ILE A 24 -25.98 -6.93 -14.11
CA ILE A 24 -26.03 -6.07 -12.93
C ILE A 24 -25.16 -6.73 -11.86
N ILE A 25 -23.99 -6.16 -11.61
CA ILE A 25 -23.16 -6.54 -10.46
C ILE A 25 -24.00 -6.26 -9.21
N LYS A 26 -24.35 -7.33 -8.46
CA LYS A 26 -25.08 -7.19 -7.21
C LYS A 26 -24.11 -6.70 -6.14
N LEU A 27 -23.99 -5.37 -6.02
CA LEU A 27 -23.19 -4.73 -4.99
C LEU A 27 -23.56 -5.27 -3.61
N THR A 28 -22.56 -5.68 -2.84
CA THR A 28 -22.74 -6.18 -1.46
C THR A 28 -22.69 -5.08 -0.41
N GLY A 29 -22.67 -3.81 -0.81
CA GLY A 29 -22.65 -2.67 0.12
C GLY A 29 -24.05 -2.20 0.52
N ASN A 30 -24.12 -1.29 1.50
CA ASN A 30 -25.38 -0.74 1.98
C ASN A 30 -26.02 0.15 0.89
N PRO A 31 -27.18 -0.21 0.31
CA PRO A 31 -27.81 0.54 -0.78
C PRO A 31 -28.23 1.97 -0.38
N THR A 32 -28.27 2.27 0.92
CA THR A 32 -28.61 3.60 1.44
C THR A 32 -27.39 4.37 1.94
N ASP A 33 -26.16 3.92 1.68
CA ASP A 33 -24.94 4.65 2.04
C ASP A 33 -24.83 5.94 1.20
N PRO A 34 -24.98 7.14 1.79
CA PRO A 34 -24.85 8.40 1.06
C PRO A 34 -23.41 8.66 0.61
N ASN A 35 -22.44 7.93 1.17
CA ASN A 35 -21.02 7.97 0.84
C ASN A 35 -20.57 6.70 0.10
N ALA A 36 -21.51 6.00 -0.56
CA ALA A 36 -21.19 4.84 -1.37
C ALA A 36 -20.14 5.22 -2.43
N PRO A 37 -19.12 4.36 -2.68
CA PRO A 37 -18.17 4.61 -3.75
C PRO A 37 -18.90 4.64 -5.10
N SER A 38 -18.35 5.40 -6.06
CA SER A 38 -18.88 5.43 -7.43
C SER A 38 -18.89 4.03 -8.03
N SER A 39 -19.94 3.66 -8.77
CA SER A 39 -20.05 2.33 -9.40
C SER A 39 -18.99 2.08 -10.47
N THR A 40 -18.41 3.14 -11.01
CA THR A 40 -17.25 3.09 -11.91
C THR A 40 -16.26 4.17 -11.53
N TRP A 41 -14.99 3.91 -11.78
CA TRP A 41 -13.91 4.88 -11.66
C TRP A 41 -13.01 4.77 -12.89
N LYS A 42 -12.59 5.93 -13.40
CA LYS A 42 -11.69 6.02 -14.53
C LYS A 42 -10.32 6.38 -13.99
N GLU A 43 -9.35 5.50 -14.14
CA GLU A 43 -7.95 5.82 -13.84
C GLU A 43 -7.44 6.90 -14.79
N HIS A 44 -6.54 7.74 -14.28
CA HIS A 44 -5.94 8.86 -15.02
C HIS A 44 -4.51 9.19 -14.54
N TRP A 45 -3.73 8.17 -14.16
CA TRP A 45 -2.36 8.29 -13.65
C TRP A 45 -1.36 7.54 -14.56
N PHE A 46 -0.20 8.14 -14.86
CA PHE A 46 0.79 7.64 -15.86
C PHE A 46 0.15 7.06 -17.13
N GLU A 47 0.42 5.79 -17.47
CA GLU A 47 -0.21 5.07 -18.60
C GLU A 47 -1.58 4.48 -18.28
N HIS A 48 -2.00 4.48 -17.01
CA HIS A 48 -3.28 3.95 -16.59
C HIS A 48 -4.42 4.85 -17.04
N ASN A 49 -5.27 4.26 -17.87
CA ASN A 49 -6.47 4.87 -18.42
C ASN A 49 -7.58 3.82 -18.50
N GLN A 50 -7.69 2.95 -17.49
CA GLN A 50 -8.69 1.88 -17.44
C GLN A 50 -9.99 2.40 -16.80
N LEU A 51 -11.13 1.95 -17.35
CA LEU A 51 -12.40 2.09 -16.63
C LEU A 51 -12.54 0.84 -15.76
N VAL A 52 -12.60 1.05 -14.44
CA VAL A 52 -12.81 0.00 -13.44
C VAL A 52 -14.20 0.11 -12.83
N LYS A 53 -14.72 -1.02 -12.38
CA LYS A 53 -16.10 -1.20 -11.93
C LYS A 53 -16.08 -1.67 -10.49
N LEU A 54 -16.88 -1.02 -9.66
CA LEU A 54 -17.05 -1.40 -8.26
C LEU A 54 -17.71 -2.79 -8.20
N VAL A 55 -17.05 -3.74 -7.54
CA VAL A 55 -17.56 -5.11 -7.37
C VAL A 55 -18.13 -5.35 -5.99
N SER A 56 -17.54 -4.74 -4.96
CA SER A 56 -17.99 -4.83 -3.57
C SER A 56 -17.50 -3.63 -2.77
N TYR A 57 -18.22 -3.27 -1.71
CA TYR A 57 -17.73 -2.29 -0.74
C TYR A 57 -18.36 -2.47 0.65
N ASN A 58 -17.72 -1.87 1.65
CA ASN A 58 -18.24 -1.63 2.99
C ASN A 58 -17.73 -0.27 3.51
N ASP A 59 -17.86 0.03 4.80
CA ASP A 59 -17.40 1.30 5.39
C ASP A 59 -15.88 1.52 5.33
N GLU A 60 -15.11 0.46 5.08
CA GLU A 60 -13.64 0.46 5.14
C GLU A 60 -12.99 0.40 3.77
N VAL A 61 -13.54 -0.40 2.86
CA VAL A 61 -12.93 -0.72 1.56
C VAL A 61 -13.97 -0.72 0.45
N GLY A 62 -13.60 -0.17 -0.70
CA GLY A 62 -14.29 -0.38 -1.98
C GLY A 62 -13.35 -1.09 -2.94
N VAL A 63 -13.80 -2.20 -3.53
CA VAL A 63 -13.01 -3.02 -4.46
C VAL A 63 -13.51 -2.79 -5.87
N TYR A 64 -12.57 -2.52 -6.78
CA TYR A 64 -12.80 -2.25 -8.18
C TYR A 64 -12.00 -3.21 -9.04
N TYR A 65 -12.62 -3.73 -10.08
CA TYR A 65 -11.97 -4.55 -11.09
C TYR A 65 -12.13 -3.91 -12.46
N ASP A 66 -11.15 -4.14 -13.34
CA ASP A 66 -11.42 -4.03 -14.77
C ASP A 66 -12.16 -5.28 -15.29
N ASP A 67 -12.42 -5.33 -16.60
CA ASP A 67 -13.16 -6.42 -17.21
C ASP A 67 -12.38 -7.74 -17.32
N ASP A 68 -11.07 -7.74 -17.04
CA ASP A 68 -10.22 -8.92 -17.18
C ASP A 68 -10.09 -9.70 -15.86
N VAL A 69 -10.39 -9.10 -14.70
CA VAL A 69 -10.43 -9.83 -13.42
C VAL A 69 -11.75 -10.62 -13.30
N PRO A 70 -11.71 -11.93 -12.99
CA PRO A 70 -12.92 -12.71 -12.77
C PRO A 70 -13.77 -12.15 -11.62
N LYS A 71 -15.07 -11.93 -11.87
CA LYS A 71 -15.98 -11.27 -10.92
C LYS A 71 -16.34 -12.12 -9.71
N ASP A 72 -16.08 -13.42 -9.74
CA ASP A 72 -16.29 -14.36 -8.64
C ASP A 72 -15.14 -14.32 -7.61
N ILE A 73 -14.06 -13.58 -7.89
CA ILE A 73 -13.02 -13.27 -6.91
C ILE A 73 -13.56 -12.32 -5.84
N THR A 74 -13.75 -12.83 -4.63
CA THR A 74 -14.41 -12.12 -3.52
C THR A 74 -13.54 -11.91 -2.29
N TRP A 75 -12.41 -12.62 -2.17
CA TRP A 75 -11.52 -12.49 -1.02
C TRP A 75 -10.97 -11.07 -0.79
N PRO A 76 -10.71 -10.22 -1.82
CA PRO A 76 -10.12 -8.91 -1.59
C PRO A 76 -10.95 -8.05 -0.64
N GLN A 77 -12.28 -8.11 -0.73
CA GLN A 77 -13.15 -7.36 0.18
C GLN A 77 -12.85 -7.70 1.65
N ARG A 78 -12.80 -9.00 1.99
CA ARG A 78 -12.60 -9.44 3.39
C ARG A 78 -11.19 -9.13 3.86
N THR A 79 -10.18 -9.50 3.08
CA THR A 79 -8.77 -9.37 3.47
C THR A 79 -8.35 -7.91 3.56
N MET A 80 -8.69 -7.08 2.58
CA MET A 80 -8.34 -5.67 2.60
C MET A 80 -9.10 -4.91 3.68
N THR A 81 -10.33 -5.31 4.02
CA THR A 81 -11.04 -4.75 5.17
C THR A 81 -10.27 -5.01 6.47
N ALA A 82 -9.75 -6.22 6.66
CA ALA A 82 -8.99 -6.56 7.86
C ALA A 82 -7.68 -5.76 7.94
N ILE A 83 -6.92 -5.72 6.84
CA ILE A 83 -5.66 -4.95 6.76
C ILE A 83 -5.92 -3.47 7.00
N TRP A 84 -6.93 -2.89 6.35
CA TRP A 84 -7.20 -1.46 6.47
C TRP A 84 -7.70 -1.06 7.86
N LYS A 85 -8.56 -1.87 8.48
CA LYS A 85 -8.99 -1.66 9.88
C LYS A 85 -7.79 -1.69 10.83
N TYR A 86 -6.93 -2.70 10.71
CA TYR A 86 -5.73 -2.81 11.52
C TYR A 86 -4.80 -1.60 11.32
N THR A 87 -4.61 -1.21 10.07
CA THR A 87 -3.76 -0.09 9.67
C THR A 87 -4.24 1.21 10.29
N LYS A 88 -5.55 1.50 10.21
CA LYS A 88 -6.12 2.69 10.81
C LYS A 88 -6.02 2.69 12.34
N ALA A 89 -6.30 1.56 12.97
CA ALA A 89 -6.23 1.42 14.41
C ALA A 89 -4.80 1.61 14.96
N THR A 90 -3.79 1.24 14.18
CA THR A 90 -2.39 1.22 14.62
C THR A 90 -1.64 2.48 14.19
N TYR A 91 -1.68 2.81 12.90
CA TYR A 91 -0.83 3.85 12.29
C TYR A 91 -1.53 5.22 12.17
N GLY A 92 -2.85 5.25 12.29
CA GLY A 92 -3.64 6.47 12.43
C GLY A 92 -4.70 6.64 11.34
N ASN A 93 -5.25 7.84 11.24
CA ASN A 93 -6.30 8.12 10.27
C ASN A 93 -5.69 8.63 8.96
N PHE A 94 -6.18 8.10 7.85
CA PHE A 94 -5.78 8.46 6.49
C PHE A 94 -6.93 9.22 5.83
N GLY A 95 -7.03 10.52 6.10
CA GLY A 95 -8.05 11.40 5.52
C GLY A 95 -9.24 11.69 6.43
N GLN A 96 -10.14 12.54 5.93
CA GLN A 96 -11.39 12.93 6.60
C GLN A 96 -12.49 11.89 6.34
N ASP A 97 -13.62 11.97 7.06
CA ASP A 97 -14.69 10.95 7.04
C ASP A 97 -15.10 10.44 5.65
N LYS A 98 -15.17 11.32 4.64
CA LYS A 98 -15.50 10.97 3.24
C LYS A 98 -14.38 10.23 2.48
N ASP A 99 -13.14 10.32 2.96
CA ASP A 99 -11.92 9.82 2.29
C ASP A 99 -11.29 8.63 3.05
N LYS A 100 -11.88 8.18 4.16
CA LYS A 100 -11.33 7.12 5.05
C LYS A 100 -11.32 5.71 4.44
N ARG A 101 -11.96 5.53 3.29
CA ARG A 101 -12.09 4.23 2.63
C ARG A 101 -10.85 3.97 1.79
N LEU A 102 -10.32 2.75 1.85
CA LEU A 102 -9.33 2.29 0.89
C LEU A 102 -10.02 1.86 -0.41
N SER A 103 -9.61 2.43 -1.54
CA SER A 103 -10.03 1.97 -2.86
C SER A 103 -9.02 0.94 -3.37
N VAL A 104 -9.45 -0.29 -3.58
CA VAL A 104 -8.58 -1.38 -4.06
C VAL A 104 -8.92 -1.65 -5.50
N ILE A 105 -7.99 -1.39 -6.41
CA ILE A 105 -8.11 -1.71 -7.82
C ILE A 105 -7.26 -2.94 -8.12
N LEU A 106 -7.83 -3.95 -8.76
CA LEU A 106 -7.09 -5.10 -9.27
C LEU A 106 -7.21 -5.21 -10.79
N HIS A 107 -6.11 -5.60 -11.42
CA HIS A 107 -6.01 -5.90 -12.86
C HIS A 107 -5.46 -7.31 -13.11
N PHE A 108 -5.89 -7.93 -14.21
CA PHE A 108 -5.38 -9.23 -14.65
C PHE A 108 -4.72 -9.12 -16.04
N ASN A 109 -3.55 -9.74 -16.19
CA ASN A 109 -2.71 -9.77 -17.40
C ASN A 109 -2.27 -8.38 -17.94
N LYS A 110 -2.22 -7.38 -17.07
CA LYS A 110 -1.75 -6.02 -17.39
C LYS A 110 -1.28 -5.29 -16.14
N TYR A 111 -0.63 -4.14 -16.35
CA TYR A 111 -0.22 -3.21 -15.29
C TYR A 111 0.53 -3.89 -14.14
N GLY A 112 1.49 -4.76 -14.48
CA GLY A 112 2.21 -5.59 -13.52
C GLY A 112 2.94 -4.77 -12.47
N GLY A 113 2.70 -5.06 -11.20
CA GLY A 113 3.22 -4.30 -10.07
C GLY A 113 2.10 -3.71 -9.22
N GLY A 114 2.46 -2.85 -8.29
CA GLY A 114 1.50 -2.10 -7.51
C GLY A 114 1.82 -0.61 -7.52
N HIS A 115 0.78 0.19 -7.32
CA HIS A 115 0.86 1.63 -7.24
C HIS A 115 -0.06 2.13 -6.12
N PRO A 116 0.49 2.81 -5.11
CA PRO A 116 -0.28 3.39 -4.03
C PRO A 116 -0.56 4.87 -4.30
N ALA A 117 -1.70 5.36 -3.84
CA ALA A 117 -1.90 6.79 -3.66
C ALA A 117 -2.64 7.10 -2.37
N THR A 118 -2.40 8.30 -1.87
CA THR A 118 -2.95 8.77 -0.60
C THR A 118 -4.04 9.80 -0.85
N PHE A 119 -4.81 10.09 0.20
CA PHE A 119 -5.79 11.18 0.13
C PHE A 119 -5.19 12.58 -0.12
N PHE A 120 -3.86 12.73 -0.09
CA PHE A 120 -3.19 13.98 -0.49
C PHE A 120 -3.07 14.13 -2.02
N ASP A 121 -3.21 13.04 -2.77
CA ASP A 121 -2.89 12.99 -4.18
C ASP A 121 -4.09 13.36 -5.04
N ALA A 122 -4.10 14.60 -5.54
CA ALA A 122 -5.14 15.09 -6.44
C ALA A 122 -5.18 14.32 -7.77
N SER A 123 -4.05 13.75 -8.21
CA SER A 123 -3.96 12.84 -9.36
C SER A 123 -4.73 11.53 -9.17
N HIS A 124 -5.20 11.24 -7.96
CA HIS A 124 -5.97 10.05 -7.63
C HIS A 124 -7.29 10.42 -6.94
N ASP A 125 -7.83 11.60 -7.30
CA ASP A 125 -9.09 12.12 -6.81
C ASP A 125 -9.12 12.31 -5.28
N ASN A 126 -7.94 12.48 -4.65
CA ASN A 126 -7.76 12.59 -3.20
C ASN A 126 -8.30 11.37 -2.43
N ARG A 127 -8.07 10.16 -2.96
CA ARG A 127 -8.47 8.90 -2.34
C ARG A 127 -7.26 8.14 -1.82
N ASN A 128 -7.43 7.43 -0.71
CA ASN A 128 -6.51 6.33 -0.39
C ASN A 128 -6.80 5.19 -1.35
N MET A 129 -5.80 4.76 -2.10
CA MET A 129 -5.96 3.68 -3.06
C MET A 129 -4.70 2.85 -3.22
N ILE A 130 -4.93 1.61 -3.62
CA ILE A 130 -3.91 0.76 -4.20
C ILE A 130 -4.44 0.27 -5.55
N ASP A 131 -3.56 0.23 -6.53
CA ASP A 131 -3.82 -0.25 -7.88
C ASP A 131 -2.79 -1.30 -8.20
N VAL A 132 -3.23 -2.53 -8.39
CA VAL A 132 -2.34 -3.68 -8.50
C VAL A 132 -2.70 -4.54 -9.69
N GLY A 133 -1.74 -4.73 -10.58
CA GLY A 133 -1.86 -5.64 -11.71
C GLY A 133 -0.95 -6.84 -11.59
N SER A 134 -1.43 -7.97 -12.11
CA SER A 134 -0.68 -9.23 -12.12
C SER A 134 -1.06 -10.12 -13.29
N ASN A 135 -0.16 -11.03 -13.64
CA ASN A 135 -0.48 -12.20 -14.46
C ASN A 135 -1.10 -13.34 -13.62
N ASN A 136 -1.30 -13.14 -12.31
CA ASN A 136 -2.06 -14.03 -11.45
C ASN A 136 -3.56 -13.67 -11.52
N PRO A 137 -4.47 -14.64 -11.68
CA PRO A 137 -5.92 -14.41 -11.75
C PRO A 137 -6.58 -14.02 -10.42
N TRP A 138 -5.81 -13.79 -9.35
CA TRP A 138 -6.30 -13.41 -8.02
C TRP A 138 -7.14 -14.50 -7.33
N THR A 139 -6.92 -15.77 -7.67
CA THR A 139 -7.74 -16.91 -7.17
C THR A 139 -7.54 -17.21 -5.69
N ASP A 140 -6.44 -16.76 -5.09
CA ASP A 140 -6.13 -16.96 -3.68
C ASP A 140 -5.71 -15.66 -2.99
N SER A 141 -5.84 -15.66 -1.67
CA SER A 141 -5.50 -14.55 -0.77
C SER A 141 -4.21 -14.82 0.01
N THR A 142 -3.22 -15.46 -0.62
CA THR A 142 -1.99 -15.92 0.03
C THR A 142 -0.77 -15.58 -0.81
N GLY A 143 0.43 -15.78 -0.26
CA GLY A 143 1.67 -15.59 -1.01
C GLY A 143 1.74 -14.23 -1.69
N TRP A 144 2.18 -14.20 -2.95
CA TRP A 144 2.39 -12.96 -3.70
C TRP A 144 1.13 -12.07 -3.79
N ASN A 145 -0.06 -12.64 -4.00
CA ASN A 145 -1.31 -11.88 -4.11
C ASN A 145 -1.61 -11.10 -2.83
N LEU A 146 -1.36 -11.71 -1.67
CA LEU A 146 -1.49 -11.07 -0.37
C LEU A 146 -0.34 -10.10 -0.09
N ASP A 147 0.88 -10.50 -0.45
CA ASP A 147 2.10 -9.74 -0.20
C ASP A 147 2.02 -8.38 -0.89
N ILE A 148 1.69 -8.34 -2.18
CA ILE A 148 1.65 -7.09 -2.95
C ILE A 148 0.58 -6.13 -2.45
N VAL A 149 -0.65 -6.59 -2.18
CA VAL A 149 -1.72 -5.68 -1.73
C VAL A 149 -1.45 -5.16 -0.32
N ALA A 150 -0.81 -5.95 0.55
CA ALA A 150 -0.38 -5.48 1.86
C ALA A 150 0.79 -4.49 1.74
N HIS A 151 1.74 -4.75 0.84
CA HIS A 151 2.86 -3.87 0.53
C HIS A 151 2.36 -2.47 0.13
N GLU A 152 1.40 -2.38 -0.80
CA GLU A 152 0.86 -1.09 -1.24
C GLU A 152 0.14 -0.32 -0.13
N VAL A 153 -0.54 -1.01 0.80
CA VAL A 153 -1.10 -0.33 1.98
C VAL A 153 0.00 0.21 2.89
N GLY A 154 1.16 -0.46 2.94
CA GLY A 154 2.35 0.03 3.62
C GLY A 154 2.77 1.42 3.11
N HIS A 155 2.80 1.62 1.79
CA HIS A 155 3.11 2.93 1.22
C HIS A 155 2.11 4.03 1.60
N ILE A 156 0.83 3.69 1.80
CA ILE A 156 -0.14 4.67 2.33
C ILE A 156 0.23 5.07 3.77
N VAL A 157 0.65 4.12 4.60
CA VAL A 157 1.18 4.43 5.94
C VAL A 157 2.38 5.34 5.83
N GLU A 158 3.32 4.99 4.97
CA GLU A 158 4.56 5.73 4.76
C GLU A 158 4.31 7.18 4.32
N GLY A 159 3.47 7.38 3.31
CA GLY A 159 3.26 8.66 2.64
C GLY A 159 2.19 9.56 3.26
N ALA A 160 1.39 9.09 4.21
CA ALA A 160 0.28 9.87 4.76
C ALA A 160 0.05 9.73 6.27
N SER A 161 0.95 9.04 6.99
CA SER A 161 0.83 8.92 8.45
C SER A 161 0.78 10.28 9.15
N LYS A 162 -0.07 10.36 10.18
CA LYS A 162 -0.24 11.55 11.02
C LYS A 162 -0.62 12.81 10.24
N GLY A 163 -1.33 12.65 9.11
CA GLY A 163 -1.78 13.78 8.29
C GLY A 163 -0.62 14.59 7.71
N THR A 164 0.51 13.93 7.46
CA THR A 164 1.69 14.53 6.84
C THR A 164 2.05 13.77 5.58
N HIS A 165 2.07 14.48 4.46
CA HIS A 165 2.37 14.00 3.12
C HIS A 165 3.88 13.80 2.91
N ASN A 166 4.23 12.89 2.00
CA ASN A 166 5.57 12.40 1.64
C ASN A 166 6.25 11.50 2.69
N SER A 167 7.35 10.86 2.27
CA SER A 167 8.19 9.98 3.10
C SER A 167 9.64 10.47 3.11
N PRO A 168 10.12 11.09 4.20
CA PRO A 168 11.50 11.57 4.24
C PRO A 168 12.55 10.43 4.26
N ALA A 169 12.15 9.21 4.62
CA ALA A 169 13.04 8.05 4.71
C ALA A 169 13.09 7.20 3.44
N MET A 170 12.20 7.46 2.46
CA MET A 170 12.14 6.72 1.19
C MET A 170 13.49 6.63 0.47
N ALA A 171 14.27 7.73 0.47
CA ALA A 171 15.59 7.75 -0.18
C ALA A 171 16.64 6.85 0.50
N ILE A 172 16.37 6.32 1.70
CA ILE A 172 17.29 5.49 2.48
C ILE A 172 16.88 4.03 2.40
N TRP A 173 15.60 3.76 2.65
CA TRP A 173 15.07 2.40 2.70
C TRP A 173 14.44 1.96 1.37
N HIS A 174 14.43 2.84 0.37
CA HIS A 174 13.85 2.64 -0.97
C HIS A 174 12.42 2.14 -0.91
N ASP A 175 11.93 1.61 -2.03
CA ASP A 175 10.58 1.09 -2.17
C ASP A 175 10.14 0.16 -1.03
N SER A 176 10.88 -0.92 -0.75
CA SER A 176 10.26 -2.04 -0.06
C SER A 176 10.64 -2.21 1.41
N LYS A 177 11.75 -1.67 1.92
CA LYS A 177 12.32 -2.22 3.16
C LYS A 177 11.45 -1.95 4.40
N TRP A 178 10.78 -0.79 4.46
CA TRP A 178 9.78 -0.55 5.52
C TRP A 178 8.50 -1.37 5.30
N MET A 179 8.07 -1.57 4.04
CA MET A 179 6.92 -2.41 3.72
C MET A 179 7.13 -3.85 4.19
N GLU A 180 8.36 -4.38 4.08
CA GLU A 180 8.68 -5.74 4.52
C GLU A 180 8.36 -5.98 6.00
N ILE A 181 8.69 -5.02 6.88
CA ILE A 181 8.37 -5.15 8.32
C ILE A 181 6.90 -4.83 8.61
N TYR A 182 6.29 -3.92 7.85
CA TYR A 182 4.87 -3.63 7.95
C TYR A 182 4.01 -4.86 7.58
N GLN A 183 4.35 -5.58 6.50
CA GLN A 183 3.67 -6.82 6.10
C GLN A 183 3.76 -7.87 7.21
N TYR A 184 4.95 -8.07 7.79
CA TYR A 184 5.13 -8.97 8.95
C TYR A 184 4.24 -8.56 10.13
N ASP A 185 4.21 -7.26 10.44
CA ASP A 185 3.39 -6.70 11.52
C ASP A 185 1.89 -6.93 11.29
N VAL A 186 1.39 -6.67 10.09
CA VAL A 186 0.00 -6.92 9.68
C VAL A 186 -0.35 -8.39 9.86
N TYR A 187 0.45 -9.31 9.30
CA TYR A 187 0.14 -10.74 9.34
C TYR A 187 0.14 -11.26 10.77
N LYS A 188 1.10 -10.81 11.59
CA LYS A 188 1.19 -11.19 13.00
C LYS A 188 -0.01 -10.67 13.80
N ASN A 189 -0.39 -9.41 13.65
CA ASN A 189 -1.47 -8.81 14.46
C ASN A 189 -2.87 -9.21 13.99
N LEU A 190 -3.03 -9.67 12.75
CA LEU A 190 -4.27 -10.26 12.25
C LEU A 190 -4.38 -11.77 12.56
N GLY A 191 -3.38 -12.37 13.19
CA GLY A 191 -3.35 -13.79 13.54
C GLY A 191 -3.15 -14.72 12.34
N TRP A 192 -2.55 -14.22 11.26
CA TRP A 192 -2.23 -14.98 10.05
C TRP A 192 -0.86 -15.64 10.20
N GLU A 193 -0.71 -16.49 11.22
CA GLU A 193 0.57 -17.05 11.67
C GLU A 193 1.35 -17.78 10.57
N GLN A 194 0.65 -18.46 9.65
CA GLN A 194 1.28 -19.16 8.52
C GLN A 194 1.95 -18.15 7.57
N GLU A 195 1.27 -17.06 7.23
CA GLU A 195 1.81 -16.00 6.38
C GLU A 195 2.91 -15.21 7.09
N ALA A 196 2.73 -14.89 8.37
CA ALA A 196 3.76 -14.24 9.17
C ALA A 196 5.04 -15.08 9.24
N THR A 197 4.92 -16.39 9.43
CA THR A 197 6.06 -17.32 9.47
C THR A 197 6.74 -17.44 8.11
N ARG A 198 5.97 -17.61 7.03
CA ARG A 198 6.50 -17.67 5.66
C ARG A 198 7.26 -16.40 5.34
N TRP A 199 6.64 -15.24 5.56
CA TRP A 199 7.22 -13.94 5.25
C TRP A 199 8.48 -13.66 6.08
N TYR A 200 8.45 -13.96 7.38
CA TYR A 200 9.62 -13.88 8.26
C TYR A 200 10.79 -14.71 7.70
N ASN A 201 10.56 -15.98 7.38
CA ASN A 201 11.60 -16.86 6.87
C ASN A 201 12.17 -16.36 5.52
N ASP A 202 11.33 -15.81 4.65
CA ASP A 202 11.77 -15.23 3.38
C ASP A 202 12.63 -13.98 3.62
N LYS A 203 12.12 -12.99 4.36
CA LYS A 203 12.83 -11.73 4.59
C LYS A 203 14.10 -11.87 5.44
N MET A 204 14.18 -12.89 6.30
CA MET A 204 15.42 -13.22 7.02
C MET A 204 16.58 -13.62 6.10
N ASN A 205 16.27 -14.09 4.89
CA ASN A 205 17.26 -14.47 3.88
C ASN A 205 17.45 -13.41 2.79
N ALA A 206 16.64 -12.34 2.79
CA ALA A 206 16.77 -11.25 1.83
C ALA A 206 18.11 -10.52 2.01
N VAL A 207 18.71 -10.14 0.88
CA VAL A 207 19.98 -9.40 0.81
C VAL A 207 19.84 -8.33 -0.27
N ASP A 208 20.18 -7.11 0.09
CA ASP A 208 20.18 -5.94 -0.77
C ASP A 208 21.61 -5.40 -0.97
N ASN A 209 21.78 -4.57 -1.99
CA ASN A 209 23.06 -3.93 -2.29
C ASN A 209 23.19 -2.49 -1.74
N TYR A 210 22.20 -2.03 -0.97
CA TYR A 210 22.15 -0.70 -0.35
C TYR A 210 21.84 -0.79 1.16
N PRO A 211 22.36 0.13 1.98
CA PRO A 211 23.29 1.20 1.61
C PRO A 211 24.69 0.67 1.27
N LYS A 212 24.97 -0.60 1.58
CA LYS A 212 26.14 -1.34 1.10
C LYS A 212 25.76 -2.73 0.58
N ALA A 213 26.63 -3.30 -0.23
CA ALA A 213 26.52 -4.68 -0.67
C ALA A 213 26.39 -5.66 0.51
N GLY A 214 25.38 -6.54 0.47
CA GLY A 214 25.19 -7.55 1.50
C GLY A 214 24.30 -7.11 2.67
N THR A 215 23.65 -5.95 2.57
CA THR A 215 22.75 -5.46 3.62
C THR A 215 21.54 -6.38 3.74
N GLN A 216 21.15 -6.73 4.96
CA GLN A 216 19.92 -7.49 5.22
C GLN A 216 18.98 -6.63 6.07
N TRP A 217 18.20 -5.76 5.43
CA TRP A 217 17.37 -4.75 6.10
C TRP A 217 16.42 -5.33 7.14
N PHE A 218 15.62 -6.32 6.73
CA PHE A 218 14.68 -6.95 7.64
C PHE A 218 15.40 -7.59 8.83
N LYS A 219 16.41 -8.44 8.57
CA LYS A 219 17.11 -9.23 9.59
C LYS A 219 17.94 -8.39 10.57
N ASN A 220 18.69 -7.41 10.06
CA ASN A 220 19.70 -6.70 10.84
C ASN A 220 19.24 -5.33 11.33
N TRP A 221 18.14 -4.77 10.79
CA TRP A 221 17.62 -3.47 11.20
C TRP A 221 16.19 -3.52 11.71
N PHE A 222 15.22 -3.80 10.83
CA PHE A 222 13.81 -3.64 11.21
C PHE A 222 13.31 -4.69 12.19
N TYR A 223 13.66 -5.96 12.01
CA TYR A 223 13.17 -7.03 12.87
C TYR A 223 13.70 -6.95 14.31
N PRO A 224 15.01 -6.70 14.57
CA PRO A 224 15.50 -6.45 15.93
C PRO A 224 14.78 -5.27 16.60
N ILE A 225 14.59 -4.16 15.87
CA ILE A 225 13.86 -2.99 16.39
C ILE A 225 12.42 -3.39 16.76
N TYR A 226 11.70 -4.04 15.85
CA TYR A 226 10.34 -4.51 16.06
C TYR A 226 10.25 -5.46 17.26
N ARG A 227 11.12 -6.47 17.32
CA ARG A 227 11.11 -7.53 18.35
C ARG A 227 11.36 -6.96 19.74
N ASP A 228 12.34 -6.06 19.87
CA ASP A 228 12.87 -5.65 21.17
C ASP A 228 12.26 -4.34 21.69
N HIS A 229 11.58 -3.56 20.83
CA HIS A 229 11.10 -2.21 21.17
C HIS A 229 9.58 -2.03 21.00
N GLY A 230 8.78 -3.07 21.23
CA GLY A 230 7.31 -2.92 21.30
C GLY A 230 6.57 -3.12 19.98
N GLY A 231 7.20 -3.74 18.98
CA GLY A 231 6.54 -4.16 17.74
C GLY A 231 5.97 -2.99 16.96
N LYS A 232 4.66 -3.02 16.70
CA LYS A 232 3.95 -1.94 16.01
C LYS A 232 4.10 -0.57 16.67
N ASP A 233 4.32 -0.51 17.98
CA ASP A 233 4.39 0.75 18.70
C ASP A 233 5.66 1.54 18.33
N VAL A 234 6.81 0.86 18.12
CA VAL A 234 8.02 1.54 17.64
C VAL A 234 7.91 1.91 16.17
N LEU A 235 7.29 1.07 15.33
CA LEU A 235 7.04 1.40 13.92
C LEU A 235 6.18 2.67 13.79
N ASN A 236 5.09 2.74 14.55
CA ASN A 236 4.21 3.91 14.59
C ASN A 236 4.86 5.12 15.31
N GLY A 237 5.70 4.85 16.29
CA GLY A 237 6.47 5.83 17.05
C GLY A 237 7.39 6.65 16.15
N PHE A 238 8.01 6.01 15.15
CA PHE A 238 8.83 6.68 14.15
C PHE A 238 8.05 7.76 13.39
N PHE A 239 6.89 7.43 12.80
CA PHE A 239 6.05 8.42 12.10
C PHE A 239 5.51 9.50 13.04
N THR A 240 5.22 9.14 14.29
CA THR A 240 4.79 10.10 15.32
C THR A 240 5.89 11.13 15.63
N LEU A 241 7.15 10.71 15.67
CA LEU A 241 8.28 11.61 15.88
C LEU A 241 8.54 12.47 14.65
N LEU A 242 8.51 11.89 13.45
CA LEU A 242 8.65 12.64 12.20
C LEU A 242 7.63 13.78 12.11
N SER A 243 6.35 13.50 12.30
CA SER A 243 5.30 14.51 12.16
C SER A 243 5.39 15.66 13.17
N LYS A 244 6.13 15.44 14.27
CA LYS A 244 6.31 16.42 15.35
C LYS A 244 7.61 17.22 15.23
N GLN A 245 8.69 16.59 14.76
CA GLN A 245 10.04 17.14 14.87
C GLN A 245 10.66 17.43 13.50
N PHE A 246 10.31 16.68 12.46
CA PHE A 246 10.92 16.85 11.14
C PHE A 246 10.32 18.05 10.39
N PRO A 247 11.09 18.80 9.58
CA PRO A 247 10.59 19.99 8.90
C PRO A 247 9.38 19.73 8.01
N THR A 248 8.33 20.54 8.20
CA THR A 248 7.08 20.46 7.44
C THR A 248 6.62 21.84 6.99
N ARG A 249 5.78 21.86 5.95
CA ARG A 249 4.96 23.01 5.55
C ARG A 249 3.47 22.65 5.58
N THR A 250 2.61 23.63 5.75
CA THR A 250 1.16 23.44 5.68
C THR A 250 0.70 23.37 4.23
N ILE A 251 -0.18 22.41 3.92
CA ILE A 251 -0.86 22.25 2.64
C ILE A 251 -2.38 22.18 2.86
N SER A 252 -3.19 22.17 1.79
CA SER A 252 -4.65 22.23 1.88
C SER A 252 -5.27 21.09 2.70
N LEU A 253 -4.69 19.89 2.63
CA LEU A 253 -5.22 18.67 3.27
C LEU A 253 -4.44 18.24 4.52
N GLY A 254 -3.46 19.03 4.97
CA GLY A 254 -2.64 18.68 6.13
C GLY A 254 -1.26 19.34 6.11
N LYS A 255 -0.23 18.54 6.37
CA LYS A 255 1.18 18.96 6.30
C LYS A 255 1.91 18.19 5.22
N GLU A 256 3.09 18.66 4.85
CA GLU A 256 3.99 17.96 3.95
C GLU A 256 5.42 18.13 4.44
N TYR A 257 6.21 17.06 4.44
CA TYR A 257 7.64 17.15 4.72
C TYR A 257 8.37 17.90 3.62
N THR A 258 9.30 18.76 3.99
CA THR A 258 9.93 19.69 3.03
C THR A 258 11.21 19.16 2.37
N ARG A 259 11.72 18.01 2.83
CA ARG A 259 12.93 17.37 2.30
C ARG A 259 13.02 15.90 2.72
N ASP A 260 13.95 15.18 2.11
CA ASP A 260 14.39 13.87 2.59
C ASP A 260 15.28 14.00 3.83
N MET A 261 15.34 12.92 4.62
CA MET A 261 16.29 12.79 5.73
C MET A 261 17.59 12.13 5.26
N ASN A 262 18.68 12.39 5.97
CA ASN A 262 19.93 11.65 5.79
C ASN A 262 20.00 10.42 6.72
N MET A 263 21.00 9.56 6.54
CA MET A 263 21.14 8.32 7.30
C MET A 263 21.36 8.56 8.81
N GLY A 264 22.05 9.64 9.18
CA GLY A 264 22.21 10.02 10.58
C GLY A 264 20.89 10.41 11.26
N GLU A 265 20.07 11.21 10.58
CA GLU A 265 18.72 11.57 11.02
C GLU A 265 17.83 10.32 11.12
N PHE A 266 17.90 9.42 10.14
CA PHE A 266 17.18 8.15 10.16
C PHE A 266 17.47 7.34 11.43
N VAL A 267 18.74 7.12 11.75
CA VAL A 267 19.15 6.40 12.96
C VAL A 267 18.75 7.14 14.23
N HIS A 268 18.84 8.48 14.24
CA HIS A 268 18.44 9.31 15.38
C HIS A 268 16.93 9.24 15.68
N PHE A 269 16.08 9.33 14.65
CA PHE A 269 14.63 9.24 14.78
C PHE A 269 14.16 7.85 15.19
N TRP A 270 14.76 6.78 14.64
CA TRP A 270 14.49 5.41 15.10
C TRP A 270 14.95 5.19 16.55
N SER A 271 16.07 5.79 16.95
CA SER A 271 16.53 5.73 18.35
C SER A 271 15.50 6.36 19.30
N GLY A 272 14.96 7.52 18.92
CA GLY A 272 13.87 8.16 19.66
C GLY A 272 12.60 7.32 19.74
N ALA A 273 12.22 6.67 18.62
CA ALA A 273 11.05 5.80 18.59
C ALA A 273 11.22 4.58 19.49
N ALA A 274 12.42 3.97 19.45
CA ALA A 274 12.79 2.81 20.24
C ALA A 274 13.10 3.13 21.70
N LYS A 275 13.25 4.43 22.05
CA LYS A 275 13.70 4.93 23.35
C LYS A 275 15.01 4.29 23.80
N THR A 276 15.89 4.04 22.83
CA THR A 276 17.26 3.59 23.06
C THR A 276 18.17 4.05 21.93
N ASN A 277 19.47 4.17 22.19
CA ASN A 277 20.43 4.53 21.16
C ASN A 277 20.70 3.35 20.20
N LEU A 278 20.22 3.45 18.96
CA LEU A 278 20.38 2.41 17.93
C LEU A 278 21.65 2.57 17.08
N LYS A 279 22.57 3.49 17.41
CA LYS A 279 23.80 3.72 16.64
C LYS A 279 24.61 2.45 16.43
N GLN A 280 24.79 1.62 17.45
CA GLN A 280 25.56 0.38 17.29
C GLN A 280 24.84 -0.62 16.37
N LEU A 281 23.53 -0.77 16.52
CA LEU A 281 22.72 -1.61 15.63
C LEU A 281 22.84 -1.16 14.17
N ALA A 282 22.81 0.16 13.93
CA ALA A 282 22.98 0.73 12.60
C ALA A 282 24.40 0.48 12.04
N LEU A 283 25.44 0.61 12.86
CA LEU A 283 26.81 0.28 12.46
C LEU A 283 26.96 -1.18 12.05
N ASP A 284 26.37 -2.09 12.83
CA ASP A 284 26.41 -3.52 12.56
C ASP A 284 25.64 -3.85 11.27
N ALA A 285 24.47 -3.23 11.06
CA ALA A 285 23.64 -3.46 9.88
C ALA A 285 24.24 -2.84 8.60
N PHE A 286 24.71 -1.59 8.67
CA PHE A 286 24.98 -0.76 7.50
C PHE A 286 26.45 -0.38 7.33
N GLY A 287 27.31 -0.58 8.34
CA GLY A 287 28.64 0.02 8.37
C GLY A 287 28.59 1.52 8.67
N PRO A 288 29.71 2.27 8.55
CA PRO A 288 29.77 3.69 8.92
C PRO A 288 29.35 4.67 7.81
N ASN A 289 29.26 4.20 6.57
CA ASN A 289 28.97 5.05 5.41
C ASN A 289 27.53 4.86 4.92
N ASP A 290 26.89 5.94 4.49
CA ASP A 290 25.63 5.86 3.74
C ASP A 290 25.87 5.39 2.29
N GLU A 291 24.79 5.23 1.52
CA GLU A 291 24.84 4.76 0.13
C GLU A 291 25.68 5.67 -0.78
N ARG A 292 25.84 6.95 -0.42
CA ARG A 292 26.64 7.94 -1.16
C ARG A 292 28.09 8.00 -0.66
N GLY A 293 28.49 7.11 0.26
CA GLY A 293 29.82 7.05 0.82
C GLY A 293 30.11 8.12 1.88
N GLN A 294 29.10 8.83 2.37
CA GLN A 294 29.28 9.83 3.44
C GLN A 294 29.25 9.16 4.81
N ASP A 295 30.02 9.69 5.76
CA ASP A 295 30.03 9.21 7.14
C ASP A 295 28.70 9.59 7.84
N TRP A 296 27.82 8.60 8.01
CA TRP A 296 26.53 8.85 8.68
C TRP A 296 26.67 8.97 10.20
N VAL A 297 27.80 8.56 10.79
CA VAL A 297 28.05 8.75 12.23
C VAL A 297 28.17 10.24 12.54
N ALA A 298 28.87 10.99 11.69
CA ALA A 298 28.93 12.44 11.79
C ALA A 298 27.54 13.08 11.56
N GLN A 299 26.77 12.57 10.58
CA GLN A 299 25.38 13.01 10.36
C GLN A 299 24.50 12.76 11.59
N PHE A 300 24.67 11.63 12.29
CA PHE A 300 23.92 11.29 13.49
C PHE A 300 24.22 12.26 14.64
N GLU A 301 25.50 12.59 14.87
CA GLU A 301 25.89 13.58 15.87
C GLU A 301 25.35 14.98 15.55
N GLN A 302 25.24 15.32 14.27
CA GLN A 302 24.59 16.56 13.84
C GLN A 302 23.07 16.49 14.05
N ALA A 303 22.42 15.37 13.73
CA ALA A 303 20.99 15.17 13.96
C ALA A 303 20.61 15.31 15.45
N GLN A 304 21.46 14.84 16.36
CA GLN A 304 21.25 15.05 17.81
C GLN A 304 21.24 16.53 18.22
N LYS A 305 21.99 17.40 17.50
CA LYS A 305 22.02 18.85 17.73
C LYS A 305 20.85 19.56 17.06
N ASP A 306 20.46 19.10 15.87
CA ASP A 306 19.40 19.70 15.08
C ASP A 306 18.00 19.33 15.62
N PHE A 307 17.87 18.16 16.25
CA PHE A 307 16.63 17.63 16.83
C PHE A 307 16.76 17.29 18.33
N PRO A 308 17.15 18.25 19.20
CA PRO A 308 17.50 17.97 20.59
C PRO A 308 16.31 17.52 21.45
N ASN A 309 15.07 17.67 20.94
CA ASN A 309 13.85 17.24 21.62
C ASN A 309 13.58 15.73 21.49
N ILE A 310 14.35 15.00 20.67
CA ILE A 310 14.26 13.55 20.54
C ILE A 310 15.20 12.91 21.57
N THR A 311 14.65 12.19 22.53
CA THR A 311 15.39 11.60 23.65
C THR A 311 15.29 10.08 23.67
N TYR A 312 16.36 9.42 24.12
CA TYR A 312 16.51 7.97 24.22
C TYR A 312 17.74 7.59 25.05
#